data_AF-A0A6C2CA79-F1
#
_entry.id   AF-A0A6C2CA79-F1
#
_cell.length_a   1.000
_cell.length_b   1.000
_cell.length_c   1.000
_cell.angle_alpha   90.00
_cell.angle_beta   90.00
_cell.angle_gamma   90.00
#
_symmetry.space_group_name_H-M   'P 1'
#
loop_
_entity.id
_entity.type
_entity.pdbx_description
1 polymer ?
#
loop_
_entity_poly.entity_id
_entity_poly.type
_entity_poly.pdbx_seq_one_letter_code
_entity_poly.pdbx_strand_id
1 'polypeptide(L)'
;MTKNNFLTPESRMARETQRWFDRKFRIAYKRQQIFNEEGASKELVDKVQSIVSMMPEKFQEVLELRFFRGFTNAQTMEQLDYPESSYYRLKNNALVEFAELTKGTELLKVESDETLTIKRAIKFFNNDLERIESVAGTRMGRSTEFDSVKHHSNVNTAEEMATQRLDANNTLDYVQKMIGKLAEQEQGMINMRFMEGATSKEISTNLNCTEDEVHQIMDRALLTFAEITNEKLRLVVEK
;
A
#
# COMPACT_ATOMS: atom_id res chain seq x y z
N MET A 1 20.44 -17.56 27.29
CA MET A 1 19.43 -16.72 27.98
C MET A 1 18.94 -15.66 27.01
N THR A 2 17.87 -15.97 26.28
CA THR A 2 17.20 -15.02 25.37
C THR A 2 16.46 -13.98 26.22
N LYS A 3 16.94 -12.74 26.21
CA LYS A 3 16.22 -11.62 26.82
C LYS A 3 14.95 -11.39 26.02
N ASN A 4 13.82 -11.91 26.51
CA ASN A 4 12.50 -11.49 26.06
C ASN A 4 12.32 -10.03 26.48
N ASN A 5 12.67 -9.09 25.60
CA ASN A 5 12.37 -7.68 25.75
C ASN A 5 10.85 -7.47 25.59
N PHE A 6 10.11 -7.65 26.68
CA PHE A 6 8.73 -7.21 26.74
C PHE A 6 8.69 -5.69 26.65
N LEU A 7 8.25 -5.18 25.49
CA LEU A 7 7.93 -3.76 25.32
C LEU A 7 6.79 -3.39 26.27
N THR A 8 6.89 -2.22 26.92
CA THR A 8 5.77 -1.68 27.71
C THR A 8 4.55 -1.45 26.81
N PRO A 9 3.32 -1.45 27.36
CA PRO A 9 2.11 -1.15 26.57
C PRO A 9 2.21 0.18 25.80
N GLU A 10 2.75 1.22 26.44
CA GLU A 10 3.00 2.53 25.83
C GLU A 10 4.02 2.45 24.69
N SER A 11 5.12 1.71 24.88
CA SER A 11 6.13 1.53 23.83
C SER A 11 5.56 0.77 22.62
N ARG A 12 4.65 -0.17 22.87
CA ARG A 12 3.95 -0.91 21.80
C ARG A 12 3.03 0.03 21.02
N MET A 13 2.20 0.79 21.73
CA MET A 13 1.28 1.75 21.15
C MET A 13 2.00 2.81 20.33
N ALA A 14 3.07 3.42 20.87
CA ALA A 14 3.89 4.37 20.14
C ALA A 14 4.45 3.79 18.83
N ARG A 15 4.88 2.52 18.86
CA ARG A 15 5.43 1.83 17.68
C ARG A 15 4.37 1.55 16.63
N GLU A 16 3.17 1.15 17.05
CA GLU A 16 2.03 0.91 16.17
C GLU A 16 1.58 2.22 15.50
N THR A 17 1.41 3.28 16.28
CA THR A 17 1.07 4.62 15.78
C THR A 17 2.15 5.16 14.83
N GLN A 18 3.44 4.97 15.15
CA GLN A 18 4.51 5.37 14.24
C GLN A 18 4.41 4.63 12.90
N ARG A 19 4.17 3.31 12.92
CA ARG A 19 4.02 2.52 11.68
C ARG A 19 2.83 3.00 10.86
N TRP A 20 1.71 3.29 11.53
CA TRP A 20 0.52 3.83 10.87
C TRP A 20 0.81 5.18 10.20
N PHE A 21 1.52 6.09 10.88
CA PHE A 21 1.94 7.36 10.29
C PHE A 21 2.84 7.16 9.07
N ASP A 22 3.88 6.32 9.19
CA ASP A 22 4.87 6.12 8.14
C ASP A 22 4.27 5.39 6.91
N ARG A 23 3.23 4.55 7.09
CA ARG A 23 2.62 3.73 6.03
C ARG A 23 1.32 4.31 5.48
N LYS A 24 0.35 4.65 6.32
CA LYS A 24 -1.00 5.08 5.88
C LYS A 24 -1.07 6.59 5.70
N PHE A 25 -0.77 7.33 6.76
CA PHE A 25 -0.91 8.78 6.74
C PHE A 25 0.01 9.45 5.72
N ARG A 26 1.29 9.04 5.67
CA ARG A 26 2.26 9.62 4.74
C ARG A 26 1.85 9.46 3.27
N ILE A 27 1.24 8.33 2.91
CA ILE A 27 0.75 8.10 1.54
C ILE A 27 -0.43 9.04 1.26
N ALA A 28 -1.43 9.07 2.14
CA ALA A 28 -2.60 9.95 1.99
C ALA A 28 -2.19 11.44 1.94
N TYR A 29 -1.26 11.86 2.79
CA TYR A 29 -0.74 13.22 2.84
C TYR A 29 0.00 13.62 1.56
N LYS A 30 0.87 12.74 1.04
CA LYS A 30 1.54 12.99 -0.25
C LYS A 30 0.57 13.06 -1.41
N ARG A 31 -0.48 12.21 -1.40
CA ARG A 31 -1.51 12.22 -2.44
C ARG A 31 -2.29 13.53 -2.45
N GLN A 32 -2.70 14.01 -1.28
CA GLN A 32 -3.36 15.30 -1.14
C GLN A 32 -2.46 16.45 -1.65
N GLN A 33 -1.18 16.47 -1.27
CA GLN A 33 -0.24 17.55 -1.64
C GLN A 33 0.09 17.57 -3.14
N ILE A 34 0.29 16.41 -3.76
CA ILE A 34 0.76 16.33 -5.16
C ILE A 34 -0.40 16.36 -6.15
N PHE A 35 -1.50 15.65 -5.84
CA PHE A 35 -2.59 15.42 -6.78
C PHE A 35 -3.87 16.19 -6.44
N ASN A 36 -3.86 16.96 -5.34
CA ASN A 36 -5.04 17.67 -4.84
C ASN A 36 -6.27 16.75 -4.69
N GLU A 37 -6.01 15.49 -4.32
CA GLU A 37 -7.00 14.42 -4.31
C GLU A 37 -8.08 14.70 -3.25
N GLU A 38 -9.33 14.77 -3.68
CA GLU A 38 -10.49 14.91 -2.80
C GLU A 38 -11.00 13.54 -2.30
N GLY A 39 -11.87 13.53 -1.29
CA GLY A 39 -12.45 12.31 -0.73
C GLY A 39 -11.64 11.73 0.43
N ALA A 40 -11.49 10.41 0.48
CA ALA A 40 -11.00 9.69 1.67
C ALA A 40 -9.60 10.11 2.14
N SER A 41 -8.70 10.44 1.21
CA SER A 41 -7.33 10.89 1.56
C SER A 41 -7.33 12.28 2.21
N LYS A 42 -8.13 13.22 1.67
CA LYS A 42 -8.33 14.55 2.26
C LYS A 42 -9.02 14.47 3.62
N GLU A 43 -10.10 13.70 3.72
CA GLU A 43 -10.82 13.50 4.99
C GLU A 43 -9.91 12.90 6.07
N LEU A 44 -9.06 11.93 5.71
CA LEU A 44 -8.07 11.38 6.62
C LEU A 44 -7.06 12.44 7.07
N VAL A 45 -6.52 13.23 6.14
CA VAL A 45 -5.55 14.28 6.50
C VAL A 45 -6.17 15.34 7.40
N ASP A 46 -7.36 15.83 7.05
CA ASP A 46 -8.08 16.85 7.81
C ASP A 46 -8.39 16.35 9.23
N LYS A 47 -8.80 15.08 9.38
CA LYS A 47 -8.99 14.45 10.69
C LYS A 47 -7.69 14.39 11.50
N VAL A 48 -6.59 13.95 10.90
CA VAL A 48 -5.30 13.86 11.60
C VAL A 48 -4.81 15.25 12.01
N GLN A 49 -4.93 16.25 11.14
CA GLN A 49 -4.60 17.65 11.47
C GLN A 49 -5.45 18.17 12.61
N SER A 50 -6.75 17.89 12.60
CA SER A 50 -7.66 18.29 13.68
C SER A 50 -7.32 17.63 15.02
N ILE A 51 -6.79 16.40 15.02
CA ILE A 51 -6.38 15.72 16.25
C ILE A 51 -5.05 16.28 16.73
N VAL A 52 -4.08 16.45 15.83
CA VAL A 52 -2.77 17.02 16.15
C VAL A 52 -2.93 18.42 16.74
N SER A 53 -3.83 19.26 16.23
CA SER A 53 -4.04 20.61 16.76
C SER A 53 -4.59 20.66 18.18
N MET A 54 -5.16 19.56 18.69
CA MET A 54 -5.62 19.43 20.09
C MET A 54 -4.51 19.01 21.06
N MET A 55 -3.35 18.58 20.55
CA MET A 55 -2.24 18.09 21.36
C MET A 55 -1.41 19.25 21.94
N PRO A 56 -0.57 19.02 22.96
CA PRO A 56 0.41 20.01 23.40
C PRO A 56 1.33 20.46 22.24
N GLU A 57 1.63 21.76 22.15
CA GLU A 57 2.41 22.38 21.06
C GLU A 57 3.69 21.60 20.69
N LYS A 58 4.47 21.21 21.71
CA LYS A 58 5.70 20.42 21.51
C LYS A 58 5.48 19.06 20.85
N PHE A 59 4.31 18.43 21.05
CA PHE A 59 3.97 17.18 20.39
C PHE A 59 3.56 17.45 18.94
N GLN A 60 2.84 18.54 18.69
CA GLN A 60 2.46 18.96 17.35
C GLN A 60 3.71 19.16 16.47
N GLU A 61 4.65 19.97 16.95
CA GLU A 61 5.88 20.28 16.22
C GLU A 61 6.66 19.02 15.84
N VAL A 62 6.82 18.08 16.77
CA VAL A 62 7.51 16.80 16.51
C VAL A 62 6.77 16.00 15.45
N LEU A 63 5.45 15.87 15.55
CA LEU A 63 4.67 15.09 14.59
C LEU A 63 4.66 15.75 13.20
N GLU A 64 4.51 17.06 13.13
CA GLU A 64 4.53 17.82 11.88
C GLU A 64 5.87 17.68 11.14
N LEU A 65 6.99 17.96 11.81
CA LEU A 65 8.30 17.85 11.20
C LEU A 65 8.58 16.40 10.74
N ARG A 66 8.30 15.42 11.62
CA ARG A 66 8.66 14.02 11.35
C ARG A 66 7.74 13.34 10.33
N PHE A 67 6.43 13.58 10.38
CA PHE A 67 5.45 12.79 9.63
C PHE A 67 4.78 13.56 8.49
N PHE A 68 4.55 14.86 8.64
CA PHE A 68 3.92 15.68 7.61
C PHE A 68 4.97 16.20 6.63
N ARG A 69 6.05 16.80 7.14
CA ARG A 69 7.18 17.29 6.33
C ARG A 69 8.15 16.17 5.96
N GLY A 70 8.06 15.03 6.63
CA GLY A 70 8.81 13.83 6.29
C GLY A 70 10.29 13.89 6.65
N PHE A 71 10.70 14.76 7.58
CA PHE A 71 12.08 14.86 8.03
C PHE A 71 12.57 13.58 8.70
N THR A 72 13.87 13.34 8.65
CA THR A 72 14.51 12.30 9.45
C THR A 72 14.50 12.68 10.93
N ASN A 73 14.77 11.72 11.83
CA ASN A 73 14.92 12.04 13.25
C ASN A 73 16.04 13.08 13.47
N ALA A 74 17.17 12.95 12.76
CA ALA A 74 18.29 13.88 12.85
C ALA A 74 17.88 15.31 12.47
N GLN A 75 17.23 15.48 11.32
CA GLN A 75 16.72 16.78 10.87
C GLN A 75 15.66 17.34 11.81
N THR A 76 14.78 16.49 12.35
CA THR A 76 13.75 16.94 13.31
C THR A 76 14.40 17.43 14.61
N MET A 77 15.41 16.72 15.12
CA MET A 77 16.16 17.13 16.32
C MET A 77 16.90 18.45 16.11
N GLU A 78 17.52 18.62 14.94
CA GLU A 78 18.21 19.86 14.56
C GLU A 78 17.25 21.05 14.52
N GLN A 79 16.06 20.87 13.94
CA GLN A 79 15.05 21.93 13.83
C GLN A 79 14.43 22.31 15.17
N LEU A 80 14.32 21.35 16.10
CA LEU A 80 13.75 21.60 17.43
C LEU A 80 14.81 22.03 18.46
N ASP A 81 16.10 21.95 18.13
CA ASP A 81 17.21 22.11 19.07
C ASP A 81 17.10 21.16 20.28
N TYR A 82 16.81 19.88 20.01
CA TYR A 82 16.61 18.86 21.05
C TYR A 82 17.78 17.87 21.15
N PRO A 83 18.26 17.55 22.37
CA PRO A 83 19.20 16.47 22.55
C PRO A 83 18.53 15.10 22.30
N GLU A 84 19.30 14.17 21.73
CA GLU A 84 18.81 12.89 21.22
C GLU A 84 17.98 12.09 22.25
N SER A 85 18.47 11.99 23.48
CA SER A 85 17.80 11.27 24.56
C SER A 85 16.43 11.85 24.94
N SER A 86 16.27 13.17 24.81
CA SER A 86 15.01 13.87 25.11
C SER A 86 14.04 13.82 23.93
N TYR A 87 14.56 13.85 22.69
CA TYR A 87 13.76 13.76 21.48
C TYR A 87 13.00 12.43 21.38
N TYR A 88 13.67 11.29 21.57
CA TYR A 88 12.98 10.00 21.43
C TYR A 88 11.88 9.81 22.47
N ARG A 89 12.10 10.31 23.70
CA ARG A 89 11.05 10.33 24.73
C ARG A 89 9.89 11.24 24.33
N LEU A 90 10.20 12.45 23.86
CA LEU A 90 9.18 13.42 23.42
C LEU A 90 8.35 12.85 22.26
N LYS A 91 9.00 12.29 21.24
CA LYS A 91 8.36 11.66 20.09
C LYS A 91 7.47 10.49 20.51
N ASN A 92 7.98 9.60 21.37
CA ASN A 92 7.18 8.46 21.83
C ASN A 92 5.96 8.92 22.62
N ASN A 93 6.11 9.92 23.49
CA ASN A 93 4.98 10.49 24.23
C ASN A 93 3.96 11.14 23.29
N ALA A 94 4.40 11.87 22.27
CA ALA A 94 3.52 12.44 21.25
C ALA A 94 2.74 11.34 20.50
N LEU A 95 3.38 10.23 20.15
CA LEU A 95 2.73 9.10 19.49
C LEU A 95 1.71 8.39 20.39
N VAL A 96 2.02 8.24 21.68
CA VAL A 96 1.07 7.69 22.67
C VAL A 96 -0.12 8.62 22.84
N GLU A 97 0.12 9.92 23.03
CA GLU A 97 -0.94 10.92 23.18
C GLU A 97 -1.87 10.93 21.96
N PHE A 98 -1.30 10.92 20.76
CA PHE A 98 -2.08 10.82 19.53
C PHE A 98 -2.92 9.54 19.49
N ALA A 99 -2.35 8.42 19.93
CA ALA A 99 -3.05 7.14 20.00
C ALA A 99 -4.21 7.17 21.01
N GLU A 100 -4.02 7.79 22.18
CA GLU A 100 -5.07 7.95 23.19
C GLU A 100 -6.22 8.83 22.66
N LEU A 101 -5.90 9.95 22.00
CA LEU A 101 -6.90 10.83 21.38
C LEU A 101 -7.66 10.14 20.22
N THR A 102 -7.05 9.12 19.61
CA THR A 102 -7.66 8.34 18.53
C THR A 102 -8.30 7.04 18.97
N LYS A 103 -8.20 6.61 20.24
CA LYS A 103 -8.77 5.34 20.74
C LYS A 103 -10.29 5.22 20.62
N GLY A 104 -11.00 6.33 20.39
CA GLY A 104 -12.45 6.36 20.08
C GLY A 104 -12.76 6.51 18.59
N THR A 105 -11.74 6.69 17.75
CA THR A 105 -11.87 6.92 16.31
C THR A 105 -11.44 5.68 15.55
N GLU A 106 -12.14 5.29 14.49
CA GLU A 106 -11.76 4.15 13.64
C GLU A 106 -10.43 4.36 12.89
N LEU A 107 -9.78 5.52 13.04
CA LEU A 107 -8.52 5.89 12.37
C LEU A 107 -7.40 4.85 12.54
N LEU A 108 -7.28 4.25 13.73
CA LEU A 108 -6.24 3.26 14.03
C LEU A 108 -6.68 1.80 13.79
N LYS A 109 -7.93 1.54 13.40
CA LYS A 109 -8.48 0.17 13.34
C LYS A 109 -8.17 -0.62 12.07
N VAL A 110 -7.57 -0.02 11.04
CA VAL A 110 -7.23 -0.77 9.83
C VAL A 110 -5.81 -1.34 9.95
N GLU A 111 -5.62 -2.30 10.86
CA GLU A 111 -4.48 -3.22 10.72
C GLU A 111 -4.83 -4.19 9.61
N SER A 112 -4.27 -3.99 8.42
CA SER A 112 -4.29 -5.02 7.40
C SER A 112 -3.42 -6.20 7.87
N ASP A 113 -3.93 -7.42 7.77
CA ASP A 113 -3.09 -8.62 7.81
C ASP A 113 -2.24 -8.61 6.54
N GLU A 114 -1.01 -8.11 6.67
CA GLU A 114 -0.06 -7.96 5.56
C GLU A 114 0.25 -9.32 4.91
N THR A 115 0.33 -10.38 5.70
CA THR A 115 0.66 -11.71 5.20
C THR A 115 -0.48 -12.26 4.35
N LEU A 116 -1.72 -12.13 4.84
CA LEU A 116 -2.90 -12.55 4.08
C LEU A 116 -3.17 -11.65 2.88
N THR A 117 -2.92 -10.35 3.00
CA THR A 117 -3.05 -9.38 1.91
C THR A 117 -2.07 -9.69 0.78
N ILE A 118 -0.79 -9.94 1.09
CA ILE A 118 0.22 -10.36 0.11
C ILE A 118 -0.20 -11.66 -0.56
N LYS A 119 -0.62 -12.68 0.21
CA LYS A 119 -1.09 -13.96 -0.34
C LYS A 119 -2.27 -13.76 -1.29
N ARG A 120 -3.21 -12.86 -0.96
CA ARG A 120 -4.38 -12.56 -1.77
C ARG A 120 -3.99 -11.81 -3.06
N ALA A 121 -3.06 -10.87 -2.98
CA ALA A 121 -2.51 -10.18 -4.15
C ALA A 121 -1.77 -11.16 -5.09
N ILE A 122 -0.94 -12.07 -4.55
CA ILE A 122 -0.28 -13.12 -5.34
C ILE A 122 -1.31 -14.01 -6.02
N LYS A 123 -2.35 -14.45 -5.29
CA LYS A 123 -3.43 -15.27 -5.87
C LYS A 123 -4.14 -14.52 -6.99
N PHE A 124 -4.38 -13.22 -6.82
CA PHE A 124 -4.99 -12.39 -7.85
C PHE A 124 -4.15 -12.41 -9.13
N PHE A 125 -2.85 -12.11 -9.05
CA PHE A 125 -1.98 -12.10 -10.24
C PHE A 125 -1.80 -13.48 -10.88
N ASN A 126 -1.69 -14.54 -10.08
CA ASN A 126 -1.44 -15.88 -10.61
C ASN A 126 -2.68 -16.56 -11.20
N ASN A 127 -3.88 -16.24 -10.70
CA ASN A 127 -5.09 -16.99 -11.04
C ASN A 127 -6.22 -16.08 -11.56
N ASP A 128 -6.55 -15.03 -10.80
CA ASP A 128 -7.72 -14.22 -11.13
C ASP A 128 -7.47 -13.35 -12.36
N LEU A 129 -6.24 -12.83 -12.51
CA LEU A 129 -5.83 -12.06 -13.67
C LEU A 129 -5.89 -12.89 -14.96
N GLU A 130 -5.33 -14.11 -14.95
CA GLU A 130 -5.39 -15.03 -16.10
C GLU A 130 -6.85 -15.32 -16.51
N ARG A 131 -7.74 -15.50 -15.53
CA ARG A 131 -9.17 -15.69 -15.79
C ARG A 131 -9.80 -14.46 -16.43
N ILE A 132 -9.45 -13.25 -15.97
CA ILE A 132 -9.94 -11.99 -16.54
C ILE A 132 -9.42 -11.83 -17.98
N GLU A 133 -8.14 -12.12 -18.24
CA GLU A 133 -7.54 -12.08 -19.58
C GLU A 133 -8.23 -13.06 -20.54
N SER A 134 -8.52 -14.28 -20.07
CA SER A 134 -9.25 -15.29 -20.85
C SER A 134 -10.64 -14.81 -21.25
N VAL A 135 -11.37 -14.17 -20.34
CA VAL A 135 -12.69 -13.60 -20.62
C VAL A 135 -12.59 -12.40 -21.57
N ALA A 136 -11.62 -11.52 -21.36
CA ALA A 136 -11.41 -10.32 -22.18
C ALA A 136 -10.96 -10.66 -23.62
N GLY A 137 -10.29 -11.80 -23.80
CA GLY A 137 -9.65 -12.16 -25.06
C GLY A 137 -8.35 -11.38 -25.34
N THR A 138 -7.79 -10.74 -24.31
CA THR A 138 -6.59 -9.90 -24.38
C THR A 138 -5.68 -10.21 -23.20
N ARG A 139 -4.37 -10.34 -23.43
CA ARG A 139 -3.37 -10.56 -22.38
C ARG A 139 -2.56 -9.29 -22.11
N MET A 140 -2.19 -9.10 -20.85
CA MET A 140 -1.25 -8.08 -20.40
C MET A 140 0.22 -8.55 -20.54
N GLY A 141 0.46 -9.86 -20.75
CA GLY A 141 1.78 -10.50 -20.89
C GLY A 141 1.81 -11.71 -21.86
N ARG A 142 2.93 -12.47 -21.88
CA ARG A 142 3.38 -13.30 -23.04
C ARG A 142 2.30 -14.15 -23.74
N SER A 143 2.28 -14.01 -25.07
CA SER A 143 1.47 -14.77 -26.02
C SER A 143 1.92 -16.23 -26.12
N THR A 144 0.97 -17.15 -25.94
CA THR A 144 0.94 -18.42 -26.64
C THR A 144 -0.45 -18.54 -27.24
N GLU A 145 -0.48 -18.60 -28.57
CA GLU A 145 -1.68 -18.74 -29.39
C GLU A 145 -2.61 -19.82 -28.83
N PHE A 146 -3.91 -19.52 -28.80
CA PHE A 146 -4.93 -20.55 -28.71
C PHE A 146 -5.89 -20.44 -29.88
N ASP A 147 -6.05 -21.58 -30.54
CA ASP A 147 -6.88 -21.82 -31.70
C ASP A 147 -8.33 -21.39 -31.46
N SER A 148 -8.89 -20.72 -32.47
CA SER A 148 -10.26 -20.25 -32.48
C SER A 148 -11.26 -21.41 -32.36
N VAL A 149 -11.97 -21.49 -31.25
CA VAL A 149 -13.15 -22.38 -31.13
C VAL A 149 -14.36 -21.67 -31.74
N LYS A 150 -14.84 -22.20 -32.87
CA LYS A 150 -16.14 -21.80 -33.44
C LYS A 150 -17.28 -22.40 -32.62
N HIS A 151 -18.18 -21.57 -32.10
CA HIS A 151 -19.49 -22.02 -31.63
C HIS A 151 -20.62 -21.14 -32.15
N HIS A 152 -21.70 -21.81 -32.58
CA HIS A 152 -22.95 -21.25 -33.08
C HIS A 152 -23.70 -20.54 -31.95
N SER A 153 -24.15 -19.30 -32.17
CA SER A 153 -24.78 -18.46 -31.16
C SER A 153 -26.30 -18.67 -31.05
N ASN A 154 -26.77 -18.67 -29.80
CA ASN A 154 -28.14 -18.33 -29.44
C ASN A 154 -28.11 -16.85 -29.01
N VAL A 155 -29.08 -16.03 -29.42
CA VAL A 155 -28.96 -14.55 -29.39
C VAL A 155 -28.83 -13.99 -27.96
N ASN A 156 -29.42 -14.64 -26.95
CA ASN A 156 -29.35 -14.20 -25.56
C ASN A 156 -27.97 -14.44 -24.91
N THR A 157 -27.16 -15.41 -25.38
CA THR A 157 -25.83 -15.65 -24.81
C THR A 157 -24.74 -14.76 -25.42
N ALA A 158 -24.98 -14.17 -26.60
CA ALA A 158 -24.02 -13.30 -27.27
C ALA A 158 -23.90 -11.93 -26.58
N GLU A 159 -25.02 -11.35 -26.16
CA GLU A 159 -25.06 -10.05 -25.46
C GLU A 159 -24.47 -10.13 -24.05
N GLU A 160 -24.78 -11.22 -23.31
CA GLU A 160 -24.16 -11.49 -22.01
C GLU A 160 -22.65 -11.68 -22.12
N MET A 161 -22.17 -12.43 -23.12
CA MET A 161 -20.73 -12.59 -23.36
C MET A 161 -20.06 -11.28 -23.77
N ALA A 162 -20.73 -10.42 -24.55
CA ALA A 162 -20.20 -9.11 -24.93
C ALA A 162 -20.05 -8.19 -23.71
N THR A 163 -21.03 -8.19 -22.81
CA THR A 163 -21.00 -7.42 -21.56
C THR A 163 -19.88 -7.91 -20.64
N GLN A 164 -19.75 -9.23 -20.45
CA GLN A 164 -18.67 -9.82 -19.64
C GLN A 164 -17.28 -9.50 -20.20
N ARG A 165 -17.12 -9.52 -21.53
CA ARG A 165 -15.89 -9.10 -22.21
C ARG A 165 -15.56 -7.64 -21.95
N LEU A 166 -16.56 -6.77 -22.03
CA LEU A 166 -16.38 -5.34 -21.77
C LEU A 166 -15.93 -5.09 -20.32
N ASP A 167 -16.59 -5.74 -19.35
CA ASP A 167 -16.25 -5.62 -17.93
C ASP A 167 -14.84 -6.17 -17.63
N ALA A 168 -14.47 -7.28 -18.27
CA ALA A 168 -13.13 -7.84 -18.15
C ALA A 168 -12.07 -6.88 -18.72
N ASN A 169 -12.29 -6.31 -19.91
CA ASN A 169 -11.41 -5.29 -20.49
C ASN A 169 -11.29 -4.04 -19.60
N ASN A 170 -12.41 -3.54 -19.06
CA ASN A 170 -12.41 -2.43 -18.11
C ASN A 170 -11.66 -2.75 -16.81
N THR A 171 -11.61 -4.03 -16.43
CA THR A 171 -10.85 -4.49 -15.27
C THR A 171 -9.36 -4.57 -15.60
N LEU A 172 -8.97 -5.07 -16.77
CA LEU A 172 -7.57 -5.08 -17.22
C LEU A 172 -7.01 -3.66 -17.35
N ASP A 173 -7.74 -2.74 -17.98
CA ASP A 173 -7.33 -1.34 -18.10
C ASP A 173 -7.14 -0.70 -16.71
N TYR A 174 -8.06 -0.96 -15.79
CA TYR A 174 -7.93 -0.53 -14.41
C TYR A 174 -6.68 -1.10 -13.74
N VAL A 175 -6.42 -2.41 -13.86
CA VAL A 175 -5.24 -3.05 -13.28
C VAL A 175 -3.96 -2.44 -13.84
N GLN A 176 -3.86 -2.29 -15.17
CA GLN A 176 -2.69 -1.69 -15.82
C GLN A 176 -2.46 -0.24 -15.35
N LYS A 177 -3.54 0.54 -15.27
CA LYS A 177 -3.49 1.92 -14.77
C LYS A 177 -3.03 1.98 -13.33
N MET A 178 -3.44 1.05 -12.47
CA MET A 178 -3.03 1.01 -11.07
C MET A 178 -1.59 0.53 -10.90
N ILE A 179 -1.13 -0.43 -11.71
CA ILE A 179 0.30 -0.81 -11.78
C ILE A 179 1.15 0.41 -12.17
N GLY A 180 0.70 1.22 -13.12
CA GLY A 180 1.36 2.47 -13.52
C GLY A 180 1.40 3.57 -12.46
N LYS A 181 0.68 3.42 -11.33
CA LYS A 181 0.74 4.34 -10.19
C LYS A 181 1.74 3.90 -9.11
N LEU A 182 2.32 2.71 -9.23
CA LEU A 182 3.36 2.23 -8.32
C LEU A 182 4.67 2.99 -8.56
N ALA A 183 5.61 2.91 -7.62
CA ALA A 183 6.96 3.42 -7.88
C ALA A 183 7.60 2.60 -9.03
N GLU A 184 8.49 3.22 -9.80
CA GLU A 184 9.11 2.59 -10.99
C GLU A 184 9.70 1.20 -10.70
N GLN A 185 10.39 1.06 -9.56
CA GLN A 185 10.98 -0.21 -9.13
C GLN A 185 9.93 -1.27 -8.75
N GLU A 186 8.80 -0.83 -8.16
CA GLU A 186 7.67 -1.71 -7.80
C GLU A 186 6.87 -2.13 -9.05
N GLN A 187 6.68 -1.20 -9.99
CA GLN A 187 6.08 -1.47 -11.29
C GLN A 187 6.91 -2.50 -12.06
N GLY A 188 8.22 -2.27 -12.17
CA GLY A 188 9.15 -3.20 -12.81
C GLY A 188 9.10 -4.58 -12.16
N MET A 189 9.05 -4.64 -10.82
CA MET A 189 8.89 -5.89 -10.07
C MET A 189 7.62 -6.64 -10.46
N ILE A 190 6.45 -5.98 -10.45
CA ILE A 190 5.17 -6.63 -10.79
C ILE A 190 5.17 -7.13 -12.24
N ASN A 191 5.63 -6.29 -13.18
CA ASN A 191 5.65 -6.65 -14.60
C ASN A 191 6.56 -7.84 -14.87
N MET A 192 7.83 -7.77 -14.41
CA MET A 192 8.77 -8.86 -14.62
C MET A 192 8.29 -10.15 -13.94
N ARG A 193 7.78 -10.06 -12.72
CA ARG A 193 7.38 -11.26 -11.97
C ARG A 193 6.13 -11.93 -12.53
N PHE A 194 5.07 -11.16 -12.80
CA PHE A 194 3.74 -11.70 -13.08
C PHE A 194 3.35 -11.64 -14.56
N MET A 195 3.86 -10.68 -15.33
CA MET A 195 3.53 -10.55 -16.75
C MET A 195 4.56 -11.25 -17.66
N GLU A 196 5.82 -11.25 -17.25
CA GLU A 196 6.94 -11.83 -18.01
C GLU A 196 7.38 -13.21 -17.47
N GLY A 197 7.05 -13.53 -16.21
CA GLY A 197 7.41 -14.79 -15.57
C GLY A 197 8.89 -14.89 -15.17
N ALA A 198 9.55 -13.75 -14.96
CA ALA A 198 10.96 -13.69 -14.60
C ALA A 198 11.24 -14.31 -13.22
N THR A 199 12.40 -14.94 -13.13
CA THR A 199 12.96 -15.49 -11.89
C THR A 199 13.53 -14.39 -11.00
N SER A 200 13.67 -14.65 -9.69
CA SER A 200 14.24 -13.67 -8.75
C SER A 200 15.63 -13.18 -9.18
N LYS A 201 16.44 -14.06 -9.78
CA LYS A 201 17.77 -13.73 -10.29
C LYS A 201 17.74 -12.80 -11.51
N GLU A 202 16.80 -13.02 -12.43
CA GLU A 202 16.61 -12.12 -13.57
C GLU A 202 16.11 -10.76 -13.10
N ILE A 203 15.18 -10.74 -12.14
CA ILE A 203 14.65 -9.50 -11.56
C ILE A 203 15.74 -8.73 -10.82
N SER A 204 16.55 -9.40 -9.99
CA SER A 204 17.63 -8.74 -9.22
C SER A 204 18.65 -8.09 -10.15
N THR A 205 18.96 -8.76 -11.27
CA THR A 205 19.84 -8.24 -12.31
C THR A 205 19.23 -7.02 -13.01
N ASN A 206 17.96 -7.09 -13.41
CA ASN A 206 17.30 -6.00 -14.14
C ASN A 206 17.00 -4.77 -13.26
N LEU A 207 16.71 -4.98 -11.98
CA LEU A 207 16.44 -3.91 -11.01
C LEU A 207 17.69 -3.41 -10.29
N ASN A 208 18.87 -3.93 -10.61
CA ASN A 208 20.14 -3.62 -9.93
C ASN A 208 20.04 -3.72 -8.40
N CYS A 209 19.43 -4.80 -7.91
CA CYS A 209 19.31 -5.08 -6.48
C CYS A 209 19.78 -6.51 -6.14
N THR A 210 19.90 -6.80 -4.85
CA THR A 210 20.21 -8.13 -4.34
C THR A 210 18.95 -9.03 -4.33
N GLU A 211 19.14 -10.36 -4.33
CA GLU A 211 18.00 -11.30 -4.25
C GLU A 211 17.18 -11.15 -2.96
N ASP A 212 17.82 -10.75 -1.85
CA ASP A 212 17.11 -10.46 -0.60
C ASP A 212 16.23 -9.19 -0.73
N GLU A 213 16.71 -8.18 -1.45
CA GLU A 213 15.96 -6.96 -1.73
C GLU A 213 14.78 -7.22 -2.68
N VAL A 214 14.88 -8.21 -3.59
CA VAL A 214 13.76 -8.61 -4.46
C VAL A 214 12.53 -8.97 -3.63
N HIS A 215 12.70 -9.75 -2.56
CA HIS A 215 11.57 -10.12 -1.69
C HIS A 215 10.94 -8.90 -1.02
N GLN A 216 11.74 -7.97 -0.52
CA GLN A 216 11.25 -6.76 0.15
C GLN A 216 10.55 -5.79 -0.81
N ILE A 217 11.07 -5.64 -2.02
CA ILE A 217 10.45 -4.83 -3.08
C ILE A 217 9.13 -5.48 -3.51
N MET A 218 9.10 -6.80 -3.66
CA MET A 218 7.90 -7.55 -4.05
C MET A 218 6.79 -7.42 -3.00
N ASP A 219 7.10 -7.64 -1.72
CA ASP A 219 6.12 -7.51 -0.63
C ASP A 219 5.55 -6.09 -0.58
N ARG A 220 6.40 -5.08 -0.73
CA ARG A 220 5.98 -3.67 -0.77
C ARG A 220 5.09 -3.38 -1.98
N ALA A 221 5.50 -3.82 -3.17
CA ALA A 221 4.73 -3.63 -4.40
C ALA A 221 3.34 -4.25 -4.30
N LEU A 222 3.24 -5.48 -3.75
CA LEU A 222 1.98 -6.19 -3.56
C LEU A 222 1.06 -5.53 -2.53
N LEU A 223 1.62 -5.05 -1.41
CA LEU A 223 0.85 -4.31 -0.40
C LEU A 223 0.34 -2.99 -0.97
N THR A 224 1.21 -2.19 -1.59
CA THR A 224 0.81 -0.91 -2.22
C THR A 224 -0.25 -1.16 -3.29
N PHE A 225 -0.07 -2.17 -4.15
CA PHE A 225 -1.05 -2.54 -5.16
C PHE A 225 -2.40 -2.94 -4.55
N ALA A 226 -2.40 -3.77 -3.50
CA ALA A 226 -3.63 -4.17 -2.82
C ALA A 226 -4.36 -2.96 -2.21
N GLU A 227 -3.62 -2.03 -1.62
CA GLU A 227 -4.19 -0.82 -1.03
C GLU A 227 -4.81 0.10 -2.09
N ILE A 228 -4.09 0.39 -3.18
CA ILE A 228 -4.59 1.30 -4.23
C ILE A 228 -5.78 0.72 -5.00
N THR A 229 -5.90 -0.61 -5.01
CA THR A 229 -6.98 -1.31 -5.71
C THR A 229 -8.12 -1.78 -4.81
N ASN A 230 -8.04 -1.53 -3.50
CA ASN A 230 -8.93 -2.17 -2.54
C ASN A 230 -10.42 -1.91 -2.80
N GLU A 231 -10.77 -0.69 -3.23
CA GLU A 231 -12.15 -0.32 -3.52
C GLU A 231 -12.79 -1.22 -4.58
N LYS A 232 -12.02 -1.60 -5.61
CA LYS A 232 -12.51 -2.39 -6.74
C LYS A 232 -12.20 -3.88 -6.61
N LEU A 233 -10.99 -4.23 -6.18
CA LEU A 233 -10.49 -5.62 -6.15
C LEU A 233 -10.58 -6.26 -4.75
N ARG A 234 -10.79 -5.48 -3.69
CA ARG A 234 -10.95 -5.96 -2.31
C ARG A 234 -9.83 -6.91 -1.86
N LEU A 235 -8.58 -6.55 -2.17
CA LEU A 235 -7.42 -7.39 -1.91
C LEU A 235 -6.89 -7.24 -0.48
N VAL A 236 -7.18 -6.14 0.21
CA VAL A 236 -6.76 -5.93 1.59
C VAL A 236 -7.56 -6.85 2.52
N VAL A 237 -6.86 -7.53 3.42
CA VAL A 237 -7.47 -8.32 4.51
C VAL A 237 -7.31 -7.53 5.79
N GLU A 238 -8.41 -7.15 6.42
CA GLU A 238 -8.44 -6.46 7.71
C GLU A 238 -8.37 -7.48 8.86
N LYS A 239 -7.73 -7.12 9.96
CA LYS A 239 -7.66 -7.94 11.18
C LYS A 239 -8.88 -7.78 12.08
#